data_AF-E6WE31-F1
#
_entry.id   AF-E6WE31-F1
#
_cell.length_a   1.000
_cell.length_b   1.000
_cell.length_c   1.000
_cell.angle_alpha   90.00
_cell.angle_beta   90.00
_cell.angle_gamma   90.00
#
_symmetry.space_group_name_H-M   'P 1'
#
loop_
_entity.id
_entity.type
_entity.pdbx_description
1 polymer ?
#
loop_
_entity_poly.entity_id
_entity_poly.type
_entity_poly.pdbx_seq_one_letter_code
_entity_poly.pdbx_strand_id
1 'polypeptide(L)'
;MIRALAMILLVAVVALGVQSWRLSSAHTKIDAQQSAIEAQGKKLTQKNSQLIALNILTQTSSRAQTQLYAAAEQNTRLLRGRQRTIEELKRENEEFRRWADASLPDAVIRLRQRPALTGGESYREWLSQNHPVPPGTGRPAQ
;
A
#
# COMPACT_ATOMS: atom_id res chain seq x y z
N MET A 1 -8.47 83.21 56.91
CA MET A 1 -8.21 83.03 55.46
C MET A 1 -7.02 82.11 55.20
N ILE A 2 -5.84 82.37 55.80
CA ILE A 2 -4.60 81.56 55.58
C ILE A 2 -4.77 80.07 55.95
N ARG A 3 -5.41 79.76 57.08
CA ARG A 3 -5.63 78.36 57.52
C ARG A 3 -6.49 77.54 56.56
N ALA A 4 -7.51 78.16 55.96
CA ALA A 4 -8.37 77.49 54.97
C ALA A 4 -7.61 77.23 53.67
N LEU A 5 -6.79 78.18 53.22
CA LEU A 5 -5.94 78.03 52.04
C LEU A 5 -4.90 76.93 52.23
N ALA A 6 -4.27 76.84 53.40
CA ALA A 6 -3.32 75.79 53.73
C ALA A 6 -3.96 74.39 53.71
N MET A 7 -5.18 74.25 54.22
CA MET A 7 -5.92 72.98 54.20
C MET A 7 -6.29 72.56 52.77
N ILE A 8 -6.72 73.50 51.92
CA ILE A 8 -7.03 73.21 50.51
C ILE A 8 -5.77 72.77 49.76
N LEU A 9 -4.64 73.43 50.02
CA LEU A 9 -3.36 73.11 49.38
C LEU A 9 -2.86 71.72 49.82
N LEU A 10 -3.04 71.37 51.09
CA LEU A 10 -2.69 70.05 51.62
C LEU A 10 -3.55 68.94 50.98
N VAL A 11 -4.86 69.18 50.83
CA VAL A 11 -5.77 68.24 50.15
C VAL A 11 -5.40 68.08 48.66
N ALA A 12 -5.03 69.17 47.99
CA ALA A 12 -4.59 69.12 46.60
C ALA A 12 -3.31 68.28 46.42
N VAL A 13 -2.33 68.43 47.33
CA VAL A 13 -1.10 67.63 47.30
C VAL A 13 -1.38 66.15 47.53
N VAL A 14 -2.26 65.81 48.48
CA VAL A 14 -2.66 64.42 48.74
C VAL A 14 -3.39 63.82 47.53
N ALA A 15 -4.30 64.57 46.89
CA ALA A 15 -5.02 64.13 45.71
C ALA A 15 -4.06 63.85 44.53
N LEU A 16 -3.07 64.72 44.30
CA LEU A 16 -2.06 64.53 43.26
C LEU A 16 -1.16 63.31 43.53
N GLY A 17 -0.77 63.07 44.78
CA GLY A 17 0.01 61.89 45.18
C GLY A 17 -0.75 60.57 44.91
N VAL A 18 -2.03 60.53 45.26
CA VAL A 18 -2.89 59.36 45.00
C VAL A 18 -3.08 59.13 43.49
N GLN A 19 -3.26 60.20 42.71
CA GLN A 19 -3.43 60.11 41.26
C GLN A 19 -2.15 59.62 40.56
N SER A 20 -0.98 60.09 41.01
CA SER A 20 0.32 59.65 40.50
C SER A 20 0.58 58.17 40.82
N TRP A 21 0.26 57.73 42.05
CA TRP A 21 0.39 56.32 42.44
C TRP A 21 -0.56 55.40 41.68
N ARG A 22 -1.81 55.85 41.44
CA ARG A 22 -2.78 55.09 40.64
C ARG A 22 -2.35 54.97 39.18
N LEU A 23 -1.75 56.03 38.62
CA LEU A 23 -1.24 56.03 37.25
C LEU A 23 -0.02 55.11 37.11
N SER A 24 0.93 55.17 38.05
CA SER A 24 2.09 54.27 38.02
C SER A 24 1.68 52.80 38.19
N SER A 25 0.71 52.53 39.07
CA SER A 25 0.17 51.18 39.27
C SER A 25 -0.64 50.67 38.08
N ALA A 26 -1.21 51.56 37.27
CA ALA A 26 -1.88 51.19 36.03
C ALA A 26 -0.86 50.89 34.91
N HIS A 27 0.21 51.68 34.80
CA HIS A 27 1.28 51.44 33.83
C HIS A 27 2.00 50.11 34.06
N THR A 28 2.33 49.77 35.31
CA THR A 28 2.96 48.48 35.62
C THR A 28 2.10 47.27 35.24
N LYS A 29 0.77 47.38 35.35
CA LYS A 29 -0.17 46.33 34.91
C LYS A 29 -0.24 46.23 33.39
N ILE A 30 -0.21 47.36 32.69
CA ILE A 30 -0.21 47.41 31.22
C ILE A 30 1.08 46.78 30.68
N ASP A 31 2.23 47.11 31.27
CA ASP A 31 3.52 46.55 30.87
C ASP A 31 3.58 45.03 31.10
N ALA A 32 3.07 44.57 32.25
CA ALA A 32 2.96 43.15 32.54
C ALA A 32 2.01 42.42 31.58
N GLN A 33 0.88 43.03 31.23
CA GLN A 33 -0.05 42.49 30.24
C GLN A 33 0.56 42.47 28.84
N GLN A 34 1.27 43.52 28.44
CA GLN A 34 1.95 43.61 27.15
C GLN A 34 3.01 42.50 27.01
N SER A 35 3.83 42.30 28.05
CA SER A 35 4.81 41.20 28.09
C SER A 35 4.13 39.82 28.02
N ALA A 36 3.00 39.64 28.71
CA ALA A 36 2.23 38.40 28.66
C ALA A 36 1.63 38.15 27.27
N ILE A 37 1.10 39.17 26.60
CA ILE A 37 0.57 39.09 25.23
C ILE A 37 1.69 38.72 24.25
N GLU A 38 2.87 39.34 24.36
CA GLU A 38 4.01 39.01 23.52
C GLU A 38 4.50 37.56 23.74
N ALA A 39 4.57 37.12 25.00
CA ALA A 39 4.94 35.75 25.34
C ALA A 39 3.92 34.73 24.79
N GLN A 40 2.62 35.04 24.91
CA GLN A 40 1.56 34.20 24.35
C GLN A 40 1.60 34.19 22.83
N GLY A 41 1.85 35.33 22.18
CA GLY A 41 2.03 35.44 20.73
C GLY A 41 3.19 34.57 20.24
N LYS A 42 4.37 34.67 20.88
CA LYS A 42 5.52 33.82 20.57
C LYS A 42 5.20 32.33 20.73
N LYS A 43 4.54 31.95 21.83
CA LYS A 43 4.13 30.56 22.09
C LYS A 43 3.12 30.06 21.05
N LEU A 44 2.20 30.92 20.61
CA LEU A 44 1.22 30.59 19.57
C LEU A 44 1.90 30.39 18.23
N THR A 45 2.82 31.28 17.83
CA THR A 45 3.62 31.13 16.61
C THR A 45 4.44 29.84 16.63
N GLN A 46 5.06 29.52 17.76
CA GLN A 46 5.83 28.27 17.92
C GLN A 46 4.93 27.03 17.81
N LYS A 47 3.75 27.03 18.44
CA LYS A 47 2.80 25.92 18.31
C LYS A 47 2.27 25.78 16.90
N ASN A 48 1.99 26.90 16.22
CA ASN A 48 1.53 26.89 14.84
C ASN A 48 2.59 26.28 13.91
N SER A 49 3.86 26.70 14.03
CA SER A 49 4.93 26.11 13.22
C SER A 49 5.13 24.63 13.49
N GLN A 50 5.01 24.17 14.74
CA GLN A 50 5.03 22.75 15.09
C GLN A 50 3.86 21.97 14.47
N LEU A 51 2.64 22.52 14.50
CA LEU A 51 1.48 21.90 13.87
C LEU A 51 1.62 21.81 12.35
N ILE A 52 2.13 22.85 11.70
CA ILE A 52 2.43 22.83 10.26
C ILE A 52 3.44 21.73 9.94
N ALA A 53 4.56 21.67 10.69
CA ALA A 53 5.59 20.65 10.49
C ALA A 53 5.03 19.23 10.69
N LEU A 54 4.24 19.01 11.74
CA LEU A 54 3.59 17.73 12.01
C LEU A 54 2.60 17.35 10.90
N ASN A 55 1.81 18.31 10.41
CA ASN A 55 0.88 18.07 9.31
C ASN A 55 1.61 17.66 8.03
N ILE A 56 2.71 18.34 7.68
CA ILE A 56 3.54 17.98 6.52
C ILE A 56 4.12 16.57 6.69
N LEU A 57 4.69 16.27 7.86
CA LEU A 57 5.26 14.96 8.15
C LEU A 57 4.19 13.86 8.10
N THR A 58 3.02 14.12 8.66
CA THR A 58 1.91 13.16 8.69
C THR A 58 1.36 12.94 7.29
N GLN A 59 1.20 14.00 6.49
CA GLN A 59 0.72 13.90 5.12
C GLN A 59 1.71 13.14 4.23
N THR A 60 3.01 13.41 4.38
CA THR A 60 4.06 12.70 3.63
C THR A 60 4.16 11.24 4.05
N SER A 61 4.17 10.96 5.35
CA SER A 61 4.16 9.59 5.89
C SER A 61 2.91 8.81 5.46
N SER A 62 1.74 9.43 5.51
CA SER A 62 0.47 8.82 5.08
C SER A 62 0.52 8.45 3.60
N ARG A 63 0.98 9.35 2.74
CA ARG A 63 1.18 9.07 1.30
C ARG A 63 2.17 7.94 1.06
N ALA A 64 3.33 7.97 1.73
CA ALA A 64 4.33 6.92 1.62
C ALA A 64 3.77 5.56 2.07
N GLN A 65 2.99 5.55 3.16
CA GLN A 65 2.34 4.35 3.67
C GLN A 65 1.29 3.81 2.68
N THR A 66 0.45 4.67 2.09
CA THR A 66 -0.50 4.26 1.04
C THR A 66 0.21 3.66 -0.16
N GLN A 67 1.33 4.26 -0.61
CA GLN A 67 2.12 3.72 -1.71
C GLN A 67 2.72 2.36 -1.38
N LEU A 68 3.24 2.18 -0.16
CA LEU A 68 3.76 0.88 0.30
C LEU A 68 2.66 -0.19 0.33
N TYR A 69 1.46 0.14 0.82
CA TYR A 69 0.33 -0.80 0.80
C TYR A 69 -0.09 -1.15 -0.62
N ALA A 70 -0.19 -0.17 -1.52
CA ALA A 70 -0.53 -0.41 -2.92
C ALA A 70 0.53 -1.30 -3.62
N ALA A 71 1.82 -1.04 -3.37
CA ALA A 71 2.90 -1.86 -3.89
C ALA A 71 2.87 -3.29 -3.33
N ALA A 72 2.62 -3.45 -2.03
CA ALA A 72 2.49 -4.75 -1.38
C ALA A 72 1.30 -5.55 -1.95
N GLU A 73 0.17 -4.90 -2.18
CA GLU A 73 -1.00 -5.53 -2.80
C GLU A 73 -0.70 -5.97 -4.23
N GLN A 74 -0.07 -5.10 -5.03
CA GLN A 74 0.33 -5.43 -6.40
C GLN A 74 1.30 -6.63 -6.42
N ASN A 75 2.29 -6.64 -5.54
CA ASN A 75 3.24 -7.74 -5.42
C ASN A 75 2.54 -9.04 -5.03
N THR A 76 1.61 -8.97 -4.07
CA THR A 76 0.82 -10.13 -3.65
C THR A 76 -0.02 -10.68 -4.79
N ARG A 77 -0.65 -9.82 -5.60
CA ARG A 77 -1.40 -10.24 -6.79
C ARG A 77 -0.49 -10.92 -7.82
N LEU A 78 0.69 -10.35 -8.08
CA LEU A 78 1.67 -10.93 -8.99
C LEU A 78 2.17 -12.29 -8.51
N LEU A 79 2.50 -12.41 -7.23
CA LEU A 79 2.95 -13.66 -6.61
C LEU A 79 1.87 -14.75 -6.70
N ARG A 80 0.60 -14.42 -6.43
CA ARG A 80 -0.51 -15.37 -6.62
C ARG A 80 -0.65 -15.81 -8.06
N GLY A 81 -0.46 -14.90 -9.02
CA GLY A 81 -0.45 -15.24 -10.45
C GLY A 81 0.67 -16.21 -10.79
N ARG A 82 1.91 -15.88 -10.38
CA ARG A 82 3.08 -16.75 -10.57
C ARG A 82 2.91 -18.13 -9.95
N GLN A 83 2.37 -18.19 -8.73
CA GLN A 83 2.11 -19.45 -8.04
C GLN A 83 1.15 -20.35 -8.82
N ARG A 84 0.04 -19.79 -9.32
CA ARG A 84 -0.92 -20.54 -10.15
C ARG A 84 -0.28 -21.07 -11.42
N THR A 85 0.50 -20.25 -12.11
CA THR A 85 1.22 -20.68 -13.32
C THR A 85 2.21 -21.79 -13.02
N ILE A 86 2.93 -21.73 -11.89
CA ILE A 86 3.85 -22.81 -11.48
C ILE A 86 3.08 -24.11 -11.19
N GLU A 87 1.95 -24.02 -10.49
CA GLU A 87 1.12 -25.19 -10.19
C GLU A 87 0.52 -25.82 -11.46
N GLU A 88 0.08 -25.00 -12.41
CA GLU A 88 -0.42 -25.43 -13.71
C GLU A 88 0.68 -26.13 -14.52
N LEU A 89 1.84 -25.48 -14.69
CA LEU A 89 2.98 -26.07 -15.39
C LEU A 89 3.45 -27.37 -14.73
N LYS A 90 3.41 -27.46 -13.40
CA LYS A 90 3.73 -28.69 -12.68
C LYS A 90 2.74 -29.81 -13.02
N ARG A 91 1.44 -29.49 -13.03
CA ARG A 91 0.38 -30.46 -13.36
C ARG A 91 0.51 -30.94 -14.81
N GLU A 92 0.74 -30.03 -15.74
CA GLU A 92 0.98 -30.37 -17.15
C GLU A 92 2.21 -31.27 -17.31
N ASN A 93 3.30 -30.95 -16.61
CA ASN A 93 4.50 -31.78 -16.65
C ASN A 93 4.25 -33.21 -16.11
N GLU A 94 3.51 -33.33 -15.00
CA GLU A 94 3.10 -34.64 -14.46
C GLU A 94 2.16 -35.40 -15.40
N GLU A 95 1.28 -34.71 -16.12
CA GLU A 95 0.43 -35.31 -17.15
C GLU A 95 1.25 -35.82 -18.34
N PHE A 96 2.19 -35.02 -18.86
CA PHE A 96 3.07 -35.47 -19.95
C PHE A 96 3.92 -36.66 -19.55
N ARG A 97 4.45 -36.66 -18.33
CA ARG A 97 5.21 -37.80 -17.80
C ARG A 97 4.34 -39.05 -17.73
N ARG A 98 3.12 -38.94 -17.20
CA ARG A 98 2.16 -40.06 -17.16
C ARG A 98 1.79 -40.57 -18.56
N TRP A 99 1.61 -39.67 -19.53
CA TRP A 99 1.35 -40.05 -20.91
C TRP A 99 2.54 -40.78 -21.55
N ALA A 100 3.76 -40.29 -21.31
CA ALA A 100 4.98 -40.91 -21.84
C ALA A 100 5.26 -42.29 -21.22
N ASP A 101 4.96 -42.45 -19.93
CA ASP A 101 5.09 -43.72 -19.19
C ASP A 101 3.94 -44.70 -19.51
N ALA A 102 2.84 -44.23 -20.11
CA ALA A 102 1.71 -45.09 -20.46
C ALA A 102 2.07 -46.05 -21.59
N SER A 103 1.67 -47.32 -21.45
CA SER A 103 1.85 -48.33 -22.48
C SER A 103 1.19 -47.92 -23.79
N LEU A 104 1.91 -48.08 -24.91
CA LEU A 104 1.39 -47.82 -26.25
C LEU A 104 0.10 -48.64 -26.49
N PRO A 105 -0.95 -48.04 -27.06
CA PRO A 105 -2.16 -48.77 -27.41
C PRO A 105 -1.88 -49.91 -28.39
N ASP A 106 -2.61 -51.01 -28.23
CA ASP A 106 -2.44 -52.25 -29.00
C ASP A 106 -2.52 -52.03 -30.53
N ALA A 107 -3.38 -51.09 -30.96
CA ALA A 107 -3.49 -50.66 -32.35
C ALA A 107 -2.17 -50.08 -32.90
N VAL A 108 -1.46 -49.27 -32.11
CA VAL A 108 -0.18 -48.67 -32.50
C VAL A 108 0.92 -49.72 -32.50
N ILE A 109 0.90 -50.65 -31.54
CA ILE A 109 1.83 -51.78 -31.49
C ILE A 109 1.66 -52.67 -32.74
N ARG A 110 0.42 -52.99 -33.13
CA ARG A 110 0.10 -53.76 -34.33
C ARG A 110 0.54 -53.09 -35.62
N LEU A 111 0.42 -51.76 -35.73
CA LEU A 111 0.94 -51.02 -36.89
C LEU A 111 2.47 -51.12 -37.02
N ARG A 112 3.19 -51.19 -35.89
CA ARG A 112 4.64 -51.37 -35.87
C ARG A 112 5.05 -52.83 -36.11
N GLN A 113 4.22 -53.79 -35.73
CA GLN A 113 4.42 -55.20 -36.07
C GLN A 113 4.11 -55.43 -37.55
N ARG A 114 5.12 -55.18 -38.41
CA ARG A 114 5.04 -55.57 -39.82
C ARG A 114 5.38 -57.06 -39.98
N PRO A 115 4.62 -57.82 -40.78
CA PRO A 115 5.08 -59.12 -41.25
C PRO A 115 6.35 -58.97 -42.10
N ALA A 116 7.19 -60.00 -42.13
CA ALA A 116 8.34 -60.03 -43.02
C ALA A 116 7.86 -60.10 -44.47
N LEU A 117 7.79 -58.96 -45.15
CA LEU A 117 7.37 -58.85 -46.54
C LEU A 117 8.59 -58.96 -47.45
N THR A 118 8.64 -60.01 -48.24
CA THR A 118 9.77 -60.33 -49.14
C THR A 118 9.63 -59.65 -50.50
N GLY A 119 9.37 -58.33 -50.55
CA GLY A 119 9.31 -57.54 -51.80
C GLY A 119 8.07 -56.64 -51.96
N GLY A 120 7.98 -55.95 -53.11
CA GLY A 120 6.95 -54.93 -53.39
C GLY A 120 5.56 -55.49 -53.73
N GLU A 121 5.49 -56.67 -54.36
CA GLU A 121 4.23 -57.39 -54.65
C GLU A 121 3.54 -57.84 -53.36
N SER A 122 4.30 -58.49 -52.46
CA SER A 122 3.81 -58.92 -51.15
C SER A 122 3.38 -57.75 -50.25
N TYR A 123 3.98 -56.56 -50.42
CA TYR A 123 3.51 -55.35 -49.76
C TYR A 123 2.16 -54.85 -50.27
N ARG A 124 1.92 -54.89 -51.59
CA ARG A 124 0.64 -54.51 -52.19
C ARG A 124 -0.48 -55.47 -51.81
N GLU A 125 -0.19 -56.77 -51.79
CA GLU A 125 -1.11 -57.83 -51.35
C GLU A 125 -1.50 -57.66 -49.87
N TRP A 126 -0.53 -57.33 -49.01
CA TRP A 126 -0.81 -57.10 -47.59
C TRP A 126 -1.68 -55.87 -47.33
N LEU A 127 -1.46 -54.78 -48.08
CA LEU A 127 -2.30 -53.57 -48.02
C LEU A 127 -3.70 -53.81 -48.59
N SER A 128 -3.84 -54.60 -49.66
CA SER A 128 -5.14 -54.87 -50.29
C SER A 128 -6.04 -55.76 -49.43
N GLN A 129 -5.45 -56.60 -48.56
CA GLN A 129 -6.17 -57.44 -47.61
C GLN A 129 -6.77 -56.67 -46.41
N ASN A 130 -6.62 -55.35 -46.37
CA ASN A 130 -7.44 -54.40 -45.62
C ASN A 130 -7.86 -54.90 -44.21
N HIS A 131 -6.90 -55.29 -43.37
CA HIS A 131 -7.17 -55.64 -41.96
C HIS A 131 -7.60 -54.38 -41.21
N PRO A 132 -8.90 -54.14 -40.97
CA PRO A 132 -9.36 -52.90 -40.40
C PRO A 132 -8.89 -52.84 -38.94
N VAL A 133 -8.27 -51.73 -38.54
CA VAL A 133 -7.99 -51.48 -37.13
C VAL A 133 -9.35 -51.23 -36.46
N PRO A 134 -9.77 -52.02 -35.45
CA PRO A 134 -11.01 -51.76 -34.72
C PRO A 134 -10.96 -50.35 -34.12
N PRO A 135 -12.09 -49.63 -34.01
CA PRO A 135 -12.11 -48.32 -33.39
C PRO A 135 -11.48 -48.42 -31.99
N GLY A 136 -10.47 -47.59 -31.74
CA GLY A 136 -9.73 -47.62 -30.49
C GLY A 136 -10.68 -47.43 -29.31
N THR A 137 -10.50 -48.21 -28.24
CA THR A 137 -11.26 -48.10 -26.98
C THR A 137 -10.79 -46.88 -26.18
N GLY A 138 -10.83 -45.69 -26.78
CA GLY A 138 -10.67 -44.42 -26.10
C GLY A 138 -12.03 -43.78 -25.98
N ARG A 139 -12.70 -43.91 -24.84
CA ARG A 139 -13.87 -43.06 -24.53
C ARG A 139 -13.38 -41.60 -24.55
N PRO A 140 -14.04 -40.69 -25.29
CA PRO A 140 -13.79 -39.28 -25.07
C PRO A 140 -14.20 -38.95 -23.64
N ALA A 141 -13.27 -38.39 -22.87
CA ALA A 141 -13.59 -37.78 -21.58
C ALA A 141 -14.58 -36.64 -21.87
N GLN A 142 -15.81 -36.79 -21.35
CA GLN A 142 -16.78 -35.71 -21.24
C GLN A 142 -16.43 -34.83 -20.04
#